data_AF-A0A485DBI3-F1
#
_entry.id   AF-A0A485DBI3-F1
#
_cell.length_a   1.000
_cell.length_b   1.000
_cell.length_c   1.000
_cell.angle_alpha   90.00
_cell.angle_beta   90.00
_cell.angle_gamma   90.00
#
_symmetry.space_group_name_H-M   'P 1'
#
loop_
_entity.id
_entity.type
_entity.pdbx_description
1 polymer ?
#
loop_
_entity_poly.entity_id
_entity_poly.type
_entity_poly.pdbx_seq_one_letter_code
_entity_poly.pdbx_strand_id
1 'polypeptide(L)'
;MARLAAFDMDGTLLLPDHRLGTSTLSALKRLRDRDITLTFATGRHALEMRHVIGEFSLDAYLITGNGTRIHALDGEELHRSDLDPGVAEAVLHRRWDTAASMHVFNDGGWFTGQEMPELLKAHIFSGFSLSDFRSPADADG
;
A
#
# COMPACT_ATOMS: atom_id res chain seq x y z
N MET A 1 -5.67 24.87 -17.13
CA MET A 1 -6.55 23.68 -17.01
C MET A 1 -5.75 22.59 -16.30
N ALA A 2 -6.36 21.80 -15.42
CA ALA A 2 -5.67 20.68 -14.77
C ALA A 2 -5.48 19.53 -15.78
N ARG A 3 -4.32 18.87 -15.73
CA ARG A 3 -3.98 17.71 -16.59
C ARG A 3 -3.89 16.39 -15.81
N LEU A 4 -3.76 16.49 -14.49
CA LEU A 4 -3.62 15.38 -13.56
C LEU A 4 -4.58 15.62 -12.39
N ALA A 5 -5.27 14.57 -11.98
CA ALA A 5 -6.03 14.52 -10.74
C ALA A 5 -5.48 13.37 -9.88
N ALA A 6 -4.92 13.73 -8.73
CA ALA A 6 -4.39 12.81 -7.75
C ALA A 6 -5.33 12.74 -6.56
N PHE A 7 -5.70 11.53 -6.15
CA PHE A 7 -6.62 11.31 -5.05
C PHE A 7 -6.03 10.38 -4.02
N ASP A 8 -6.19 10.76 -2.75
CA ASP A 8 -6.09 9.80 -1.66
C ASP A 8 -7.25 8.79 -1.71
N MET A 9 -7.06 7.63 -1.09
CA MET A 9 -8.00 6.51 -1.09
C MET A 9 -8.85 6.48 0.18
N ASP A 10 -8.24 6.07 1.30
CA ASP A 10 -8.93 5.81 2.56
C ASP A 10 -9.41 7.09 3.24
N GLY A 11 -10.71 7.17 3.51
CA GLY A 11 -11.29 8.39 4.08
C GLY A 11 -11.44 9.54 3.07
N THR A 12 -11.09 9.32 1.80
CA THR A 12 -11.21 10.29 0.71
C THR A 12 -12.11 9.78 -0.42
N LEU A 13 -11.63 8.83 -1.23
CA LEU A 13 -12.41 8.24 -2.33
C LEU A 13 -13.27 7.06 -1.87
N LEU A 14 -12.72 6.24 -0.97
CA LEU A 14 -13.40 5.06 -0.46
C LEU A 14 -14.43 5.47 0.59
N LEU A 15 -15.62 4.88 0.48
CA LEU A 15 -16.65 4.94 1.50
C LEU A 15 -16.19 4.18 2.76
N PRO A 16 -16.88 4.34 3.91
CA PRO A 16 -16.52 3.64 5.16
C PRO A 16 -16.51 2.10 5.06
N ASP A 17 -17.15 1.52 4.05
CA ASP A 17 -17.12 0.09 3.74
C ASP A 17 -15.97 -0.32 2.78
N HIS A 18 -15.03 0.59 2.55
CA HIS A 18 -13.89 0.46 1.62
C HIS A 18 -14.27 0.26 0.15
N ARG A 19 -15.48 0.69 -0.26
CA ARG A 19 -15.93 0.62 -1.64
C ARG A 19 -15.97 2.00 -2.29
N LEU A 20 -15.92 2.04 -3.62
CA LEU A 20 -16.19 3.26 -4.37
C LEU A 20 -17.69 3.45 -4.59
N GLY A 21 -18.20 4.62 -4.21
CA GLY A 21 -19.58 5.01 -4.50
C GLY A 21 -19.82 5.26 -6.00
N THR A 22 -21.06 5.04 -6.46
CA THR A 22 -21.46 5.22 -7.86
C THR A 22 -21.22 6.65 -8.37
N SER A 23 -21.42 7.66 -7.51
CA SER A 23 -21.14 9.06 -7.81
C SER A 23 -19.64 9.32 -8.03
N THR A 24 -18.80 8.75 -7.18
CA THR A 24 -17.34 8.82 -7.28
C THR A 24 -16.85 8.19 -8.58
N LEU A 25 -17.30 6.97 -8.89
CA LEU A 25 -16.96 6.30 -10.15
C LEU A 25 -17.38 7.12 -11.38
N SER A 26 -18.57 7.70 -11.33
CA SER A 26 -19.07 8.57 -12.40
C SER A 26 -18.23 9.84 -12.56
N ALA A 27 -17.76 10.43 -11.47
CA ALA A 27 -16.90 11.60 -11.49
C ALA A 27 -15.50 11.27 -12.06
N LEU A 28 -14.89 10.16 -11.62
CA LEU A 28 -13.61 9.69 -12.13
C LEU A 28 -13.67 9.43 -13.64
N LYS A 29 -14.75 8.77 -14.11
CA LYS A 29 -14.97 8.56 -15.54
C LYS A 29 -15.04 9.88 -16.32
N ARG A 30 -15.80 10.86 -15.82
CA ARG A 30 -15.91 12.19 -16.45
C ARG A 30 -14.60 12.96 -16.51
N LEU A 31 -13.69 12.77 -15.54
CA LEU A 31 -12.36 13.36 -15.57
C LEU A 31 -11.52 12.74 -16.70
N ARG A 32 -11.52 11.40 -16.79
CA ARG A 32 -10.82 10.69 -17.87
C ARG A 32 -11.38 11.04 -19.26
N ASP A 33 -12.70 11.15 -19.40
CA ASP A 33 -13.35 11.56 -20.67
C ASP A 33 -12.95 12.99 -21.12
N ARG A 34 -12.34 13.78 -20.23
CA ARG A 34 -11.79 15.11 -20.48
C ARG A 34 -10.27 15.11 -20.65
N ASP A 35 -9.66 13.94 -20.87
CA ASP A 35 -8.22 13.75 -21.03
C ASP A 35 -7.41 14.19 -19.79
N ILE A 36 -8.01 14.05 -18.61
CA ILE A 36 -7.32 14.26 -17.33
C ILE A 36 -6.78 12.92 -16.86
N THR A 37 -5.46 12.84 -16.68
CA THR A 37 -4.81 11.66 -16.11
C THR A 37 -5.25 11.47 -14.66
N LEU A 38 -5.58 10.24 -14.30
CA LEU A 38 -5.93 9.86 -12.93
C LEU A 38 -4.75 9.17 -12.25
N THR A 39 -4.52 9.49 -10.99
CA THR A 39 -3.64 8.71 -10.13
C THR A 39 -4.25 8.56 -8.74
N PHE A 40 -4.06 7.39 -8.13
CA PHE A 40 -4.41 7.16 -6.73
C PHE A 40 -3.15 7.11 -5.88
N ALA A 41 -3.14 7.86 -4.78
CA ALA A 41 -2.01 8.00 -3.87
C ALA A 41 -2.39 7.47 -2.49
N THR A 42 -1.72 6.44 -2.01
CA THR A 42 -2.11 5.76 -0.76
C THR A 42 -0.91 5.21 0.00
N GLY A 43 -1.08 5.05 1.31
CA GLY A 43 -0.17 4.28 2.15
C GLY A 43 -0.27 2.77 1.94
N ARG A 44 -1.35 2.28 1.33
CA ARG A 44 -1.54 0.84 1.04
C ARG A 44 -0.43 0.28 0.15
N HIS A 45 -0.19 -1.01 0.30
CA HIS A 45 0.79 -1.74 -0.49
C HIS A 45 0.31 -1.93 -1.95
N ALA A 46 1.24 -1.99 -2.90
CA ALA A 46 0.91 -2.13 -4.32
C ALA A 46 0.08 -3.40 -4.62
N LEU A 47 0.40 -4.51 -3.95
CA LEU A 47 -0.33 -5.79 -4.13
C LEU A 47 -1.82 -5.67 -3.74
N GLU A 48 -2.11 -4.92 -2.69
CA GLU A 48 -3.48 -4.68 -2.24
C GLU A 48 -4.23 -3.76 -3.22
N MET A 49 -3.57 -2.69 -3.66
CA MET A 49 -4.16 -1.73 -4.60
C MET A 49 -4.45 -2.33 -5.98
N ARG A 50 -3.64 -3.29 -6.45
CA ARG A 50 -3.92 -4.02 -7.69
C ARG A 50 -5.24 -4.77 -7.64
N HIS A 51 -5.60 -5.35 -6.49
CA HIS A 51 -6.89 -6.01 -6.30
C HIS A 51 -8.05 -5.01 -6.37
N VAL A 52 -7.92 -3.90 -5.62
CA VAL A 52 -8.94 -2.84 -5.55
C VAL A 52 -9.20 -2.23 -6.94
N ILE A 53 -8.14 -1.88 -7.68
CA ILE A 53 -8.30 -1.32 -9.03
C ILE A 53 -8.94 -2.33 -9.99
N GLY A 54 -8.53 -3.61 -9.92
CA GLY A 54 -9.10 -4.67 -10.73
C GLY A 54 -10.61 -4.81 -10.54
N GLU A 55 -11.10 -4.73 -9.30
CA GLU A 55 -12.55 -4.79 -9.00
C GLU A 55 -13.33 -3.64 -9.66
N PHE A 56 -12.75 -2.45 -9.71
CA PHE A 56 -13.44 -1.26 -10.24
C PHE A 56 -13.20 -0.99 -11.74
N SER A 57 -12.33 -1.76 -12.40
CA SER A 57 -11.96 -1.58 -13.81
C SER A 57 -11.57 -0.12 -14.12
N LEU A 58 -10.75 0.46 -13.25
CA LEU A 58 -10.30 1.85 -13.37
C LEU A 58 -8.88 1.92 -13.92
N ASP A 59 -8.69 2.66 -15.01
CA ASP A 59 -7.34 2.96 -15.52
C ASP A 59 -6.79 4.17 -14.77
N ALA A 60 -5.88 3.95 -13.82
CA ALA A 60 -5.20 5.00 -13.08
C ALA A 60 -3.76 4.61 -12.73
N TYR A 61 -2.88 5.61 -12.69
CA TYR A 61 -1.55 5.43 -12.11
C TYR A 61 -1.69 5.16 -10.61
N LEU A 62 -0.72 4.43 -10.06
CA LEU A 62 -0.68 4.08 -8.65
C LEU A 62 0.54 4.70 -7.99
N ILE A 63 0.34 5.45 -6.92
CA ILE A 63 1.36 5.92 -5.99
C ILE A 63 1.08 5.20 -4.67
N THR A 64 1.93 4.25 -4.27
CA THR A 64 1.67 3.34 -3.16
C THR A 64 2.79 3.37 -2.13
N GLY A 65 2.57 2.78 -0.95
CA GLY A 65 3.56 2.75 0.12
C GLY A 65 4.02 4.14 0.54
N ASN A 66 3.09 5.09 0.59
CA ASN A 66 3.36 6.52 0.87
C ASN A 66 4.34 7.16 -0.14
N GLY A 67 4.29 6.73 -1.40
CA GLY A 67 5.09 7.31 -2.49
C GLY A 67 6.42 6.59 -2.76
N THR A 68 6.73 5.53 -2.03
CA THR A 68 7.93 4.69 -2.26
C THR A 68 7.85 3.87 -3.56
N ARG A 69 6.65 3.73 -4.13
CA ARG A 69 6.41 3.02 -5.39
C ARG A 69 5.46 3.82 -6.28
N ILE A 70 5.75 3.86 -7.58
CA ILE A 70 4.84 4.36 -8.60
C ILE A 70 4.68 3.30 -9.70
N HIS A 71 3.44 3.00 -10.08
CA HIS A 71 3.14 2.09 -11.17
C HIS A 71 2.31 2.76 -12.27
N ALA A 72 2.57 2.36 -13.51
CA ALA A 72 1.80 2.70 -14.69
C ALA A 72 0.45 1.97 -14.74
N LEU A 73 -0.36 2.31 -15.76
CA LEU A 73 -1.69 1.74 -15.99
C LEU A 73 -1.69 0.23 -16.25
N ASP A 74 -0.64 -0.27 -16.89
CA ASP A 74 -0.43 -1.70 -17.18
C ASP A 74 0.24 -2.46 -16.01
N GLY A 75 0.56 -1.75 -14.92
CA GLY A 75 1.23 -2.29 -13.76
C GLY A 75 2.75 -2.25 -13.81
N GLU A 76 3.38 -1.68 -14.86
CA GLU A 76 4.82 -1.44 -14.90
C GLU A 76 5.27 -0.55 -13.73
N GLU A 77 6.33 -0.92 -13.03
CA GLU A 77 6.93 -0.08 -11.98
C GLU A 77 7.75 1.05 -12.64
N LEU A 78 7.29 2.29 -12.46
CA LEU A 78 7.95 3.48 -12.98
C LEU A 78 8.93 4.12 -11.98
N HIS A 79 8.70 3.89 -10.69
CA HIS A 79 9.53 4.45 -9.63
C HIS A 79 9.59 3.56 -8.40
N ARG A 80 10.76 3.55 -7.78
CA ARG A 80 11.10 2.88 -6.55
C ARG A 80 12.01 3.76 -5.71
N SER A 81 11.67 3.89 -4.44
CA SER A 81 12.50 4.54 -3.43
C SER A 81 12.44 3.73 -2.15
N ASP A 82 13.51 2.99 -1.88
CA ASP A 82 13.65 2.14 -0.71
C ASP A 82 14.40 2.87 0.41
N LEU A 83 14.18 2.44 1.64
CA LEU A 83 15.04 2.82 2.74
C LEU A 83 16.45 2.28 2.49
N ASP A 84 17.48 3.04 2.88
CA ASP A 84 18.84 2.51 2.86
C ASP A 84 18.93 1.23 3.72
N PRO A 85 19.55 0.15 3.21
CA PRO A 85 19.61 -1.12 3.94
C PRO A 85 20.23 -0.99 5.33
N GLY A 86 21.25 -0.16 5.52
CA GLY A 86 21.87 0.04 6.83
C GLY A 86 20.94 0.75 7.81
N VAL A 87 20.10 1.67 7.32
CA VAL A 87 19.04 2.28 8.14
C VAL A 87 17.96 1.25 8.49
N ALA A 88 17.55 0.42 7.52
CA ALA A 88 16.55 -0.63 7.75
C ALA A 88 17.03 -1.64 8.80
N GLU A 89 18.26 -2.16 8.66
CA GLU A 89 18.89 -3.04 9.64
C GLU A 89 18.98 -2.39 11.02
N ALA A 90 19.42 -1.14 11.10
CA ALA A 90 19.52 -0.41 12.36
C ALA A 90 18.15 -0.23 13.04
N VAL A 91 17.08 0.01 12.29
CA VAL A 91 15.72 0.12 12.84
C VAL A 91 15.20 -1.25 13.28
N LEU A 92 15.41 -2.29 12.49
CA LEU A 92 14.89 -3.65 12.72
C LEU A 92 15.54 -4.33 13.92
N HIS A 93 16.84 -4.18 14.10
CA HIS A 93 17.59 -4.84 15.17
C HIS A 93 17.76 -3.98 16.42
N ARG A 94 17.23 -2.75 16.41
CA ARG A 94 17.21 -1.90 17.61
C ARG A 94 16.16 -2.40 18.59
N ARG A 95 16.53 -2.46 19.87
CA ARG A 95 15.55 -2.63 20.96
C ARG A 95 14.75 -1.34 21.12
N TRP A 96 13.44 -1.46 20.97
CA TRP A 96 12.49 -0.37 21.20
C TRP A 96 11.76 -0.61 22.53
N ASP A 97 11.79 0.37 23.43
CA ASP A 97 10.99 0.36 24.66
C ASP A 97 9.58 0.89 24.35
N THR A 98 8.76 0.03 23.75
CA THR A 98 7.41 0.35 23.31
C THR A 98 6.53 -0.89 23.26
N ALA A 99 5.23 -0.68 23.42
CA ALA A 99 4.22 -1.72 23.19
C ALA A 99 3.81 -1.83 21.71
N ALA A 100 4.31 -0.95 20.83
CA ALA A 100 3.99 -0.97 19.41
C ALA A 100 4.63 -2.17 18.69
N SER A 101 3.89 -2.75 17.75
CA SER A 101 4.40 -3.74 16.81
C SER A 101 5.16 -3.08 15.65
N MET A 102 6.17 -3.76 15.14
CA MET A 102 6.93 -3.32 13.97
C MET A 102 6.40 -4.01 12.71
N HIS A 103 6.18 -3.21 11.66
CA HIS A 103 5.67 -3.66 10.38
C HIS A 103 6.60 -3.19 9.27
N VAL A 104 7.01 -4.13 8.41
CA VAL A 104 7.91 -3.89 7.28
C VAL A 104 7.18 -4.25 6.01
N PHE A 105 7.29 -3.39 5.00
CA PHE A 105 6.76 -3.63 3.67
C PHE A 105 7.90 -3.64 2.67
N ASN A 106 7.96 -4.67 1.83
CA ASN A 106 8.79 -4.72 0.64
C ASN A 106 7.97 -5.30 -0.51
N ASP A 107 8.56 -5.43 -1.70
CA ASP A 107 7.83 -5.92 -2.88
C ASP A 107 7.26 -7.35 -2.71
N GLY A 108 7.87 -8.15 -1.83
CA GLY A 108 7.42 -9.49 -1.46
C GLY A 108 6.27 -9.51 -0.47
N GLY A 109 5.94 -8.38 0.16
CA GLY A 109 4.76 -8.22 0.98
C GLY A 109 5.03 -7.56 2.34
N TRP A 110 4.28 -8.01 3.34
CA TRP A 110 4.22 -7.43 4.67
C TRP A 110 4.78 -8.40 5.70
N PHE A 111 5.69 -7.90 6.53
CA PHE A 111 6.41 -8.65 7.55
C PHE A 111 6.21 -7.98 8.90
N THR A 112 6.12 -8.79 9.95
CA THR A 112 5.98 -8.32 11.33
C THR A 112 6.71 -9.28 12.25
N GLY A 113 7.30 -8.73 13.31
CA GLY A 113 8.05 -9.54 14.28
C GLY A 113 7.14 -10.36 15.19
N GLN A 114 5.86 -10.02 15.31
CA GLN A 114 4.88 -10.74 16.13
C GLN A 114 3.74 -11.27 15.28
N GLU A 115 3.34 -12.53 15.48
CA GLU A 115 2.12 -13.07 14.91
C GLU A 115 0.92 -12.31 15.46
N MET A 116 0.19 -11.62 14.58
CA MET A 116 -1.04 -10.90 14.92
C MET A 116 -2.18 -11.41 14.01
N PRO A 117 -2.79 -12.57 14.32
CA PRO A 117 -3.82 -13.21 13.49
C PRO A 117 -5.03 -12.31 13.19
N GLU A 118 -5.35 -11.39 14.10
CA GLU A 118 -6.46 -10.43 13.90
C GLU A 118 -6.12 -9.35 12.87
N LEU A 119 -4.85 -8.96 12.70
CA LEU A 119 -4.45 -8.01 11.65
C LEU A 119 -4.37 -8.68 10.27
N LEU A 120 -4.07 -9.97 10.22
CA LEU A 120 -4.21 -10.79 9.01
C LEU A 120 -5.65 -10.76 8.47
N LYS A 121 -6.67 -10.69 9.35
CA LYS A 121 -8.07 -10.55 8.92
C LYS A 121 -8.36 -9.23 8.19
N ALA A 122 -7.68 -8.14 8.58
CA ALA A 122 -7.80 -6.85 7.91
C ALA A 122 -7.04 -6.80 6.56
N HIS A 123 -6.20 -7.79 6.27
CA HIS A 123 -5.39 -7.90 5.06
C HIS A 123 -5.65 -9.21 4.28
N ILE A 124 -6.83 -9.82 4.43
CA ILE A 124 -7.22 -11.09 3.77
C ILE A 124 -7.12 -11.02 2.23
N PHE A 125 -7.27 -9.83 1.64
CA PHE A 125 -7.35 -9.69 0.18
C PHE A 125 -6.00 -9.72 -0.56
N SER A 126 -4.86 -9.76 0.15
CA SER A 126 -3.54 -9.43 -0.42
C SER A 126 -2.53 -10.59 -0.48
N GLY A 127 -2.88 -11.79 -0.02
CA GLY A 127 -2.00 -12.97 -0.14
C GLY A 127 -0.71 -12.90 0.68
N PHE A 128 -0.70 -12.12 1.76
CA PHE A 128 0.48 -11.90 2.59
C PHE A 128 0.92 -13.17 3.34
N SER A 129 2.23 -13.43 3.36
CA SER A 129 2.86 -14.46 4.19
C SER A 129 3.65 -13.82 5.33
N LEU A 130 3.31 -14.18 6.56
CA LEU A 130 4.06 -13.77 7.73
C LEU A 130 5.39 -14.54 7.78
N SER A 131 6.50 -13.82 7.91
CA SER A 131 7.82 -14.41 8.17
C SER A 131 8.45 -13.63 9.33
N ASP A 132 8.83 -14.34 10.39
CA ASP A 132 9.58 -13.76 11.50
C ASP A 132 11.00 -13.41 11.01
N PHE A 133 11.41 -12.17 11.20
CA PHE A 133 12.76 -11.70 10.88
C PHE A 133 13.72 -11.80 12.08
N ARG A 134 13.25 -12.30 13.23
CA ARG A 134 14.11 -12.55 14.39
C ARG A 134 15.11 -13.66 14.08
N SER A 135 16.38 -13.38 14.37
CA SER A 135 17.41 -14.42 14.37
C SER A 135 17.18 -15.33 15.60
N PRO A 136 17.43 -16.64 15.52
CA PRO A 136 17.28 -17.54 16.67
C PRO A 136 18.10 -17.14 17.92
N ALA A 137 19.05 -16.21 17.79
CA ALA A 137 19.81 -15.65 18.90
C ALA A 137 19.03 -14.64 19.78
N ASP A 138 17.90 -14.10 19.29
CA ASP A 138 17.11 -13.08 20.00
C ASP A 138 15.94 -13.67 20.81
N ALA A 139 15.84 -15.00 20.90
CA ALA A 139 14.75 -15.71 21.58
C ALA A 139 15.02 -15.97 23.08
N ASP A 140 16.27 -15.84 23.53
CA ASP A 140 16.68 -16.00 24.94
C ASP A 140 17.23 -14.66 25.47
N GLY A 141 16.35 -13.80 25.99
CA GLY A 141 16.72 -12.52 26.62
C GLY A 141 15.62 -11.92 27.48
#